data_AF-Q0I5N2-F1
#
_entry.id   AF-Q0I5N2-F1
#
_cell.length_a   1.000
_cell.length_b   1.000
_cell.length_c   1.000
_cell.angle_alpha   90.00
_cell.angle_beta   90.00
_cell.angle_gamma   90.00
#
_symmetry.space_group_name_H-M   'P 1'
#
loop_
_entity.id
_entity.type
_entity.pdbx_description
1 polymer ?
#
loop_
_entity_poly.entity_id
_entity_poly.type
_entity_poly.pdbx_seq_one_letter_code
_entity_poly.pdbx_strand_id
1 'polypeptide(L)'
;MFPNKPKSLNIRGLNENTLIQLQSLAISNERSLEGEARYAIQQWCKLNPVGEISLDIKPSLEILERFKISLDNVSKLGKSTLTYSQLAEKLKISIRDMDAWLSGRIDIPFDSLDELSVFLGCDPQWLKHGIGNPYKFYFYDISKQSPLDFALDFLNTKLDGVRLSKLHIVFNEDTGYVYIIQEFDKENLCYVYLSSSFYLKGEYGSSELDNAARFVLFLLALDKIESNVIIKGYTIKNNVSEQFFTAAQCHPLLFRSYAKESPWNEYIIDENYPISYWDGYKELQFKIYQHIRNSELLKKYHKEINEYF
;
A
#
# COMPACT_ATOMS: atom_id res chain seq x y z
N MET A 1 -62.31 3.61 -2.83
CA MET A 1 -60.93 3.52 -3.35
C MET A 1 -60.96 2.67 -4.60
N PHE A 2 -60.72 3.26 -5.78
CA PHE A 2 -60.59 2.48 -7.01
C PHE A 2 -59.27 1.69 -6.97
N PRO A 3 -59.23 0.42 -7.41
CA PRO A 3 -57.97 -0.29 -7.55
C PRO A 3 -57.11 0.40 -8.62
N ASN A 4 -55.88 0.75 -8.26
CA ASN A 4 -54.90 1.32 -9.19
C ASN A 4 -54.78 0.39 -10.41
N LYS A 5 -55.04 0.90 -11.61
CA LYS A 5 -54.81 0.16 -12.86
C LYS A 5 -53.34 -0.30 -12.91
N PRO A 6 -53.06 -1.54 -13.36
CA PRO A 6 -51.68 -1.99 -13.55
C PRO A 6 -50.98 -1.07 -14.56
N LYS A 7 -49.84 -0.51 -14.17
CA LYS A 7 -49.00 0.29 -15.08
C LYS A 7 -48.25 -0.66 -16.01
N SER A 8 -48.28 -0.41 -17.32
CA SER A 8 -47.52 -1.17 -18.32
C SER A 8 -46.08 -0.67 -18.39
N LEU A 9 -45.11 -1.59 -18.40
CA LEU A 9 -43.69 -1.30 -18.56
C LEU A 9 -43.28 -1.52 -20.03
N ASN A 10 -42.50 -0.60 -20.61
CA ASN A 10 -41.92 -0.77 -21.95
C ASN A 10 -40.41 -1.00 -21.79
N ILE A 11 -39.92 -2.18 -22.19
CA ILE A 11 -38.52 -2.57 -22.06
C ILE A 11 -37.81 -2.27 -23.38
N ARG A 12 -36.73 -1.49 -23.34
CA ARG A 12 -35.92 -1.11 -24.51
C ARG A 12 -34.43 -1.29 -24.22
N GLY A 13 -33.61 -1.40 -25.26
CA GLY A 13 -32.14 -1.41 -25.13
C GLY A 13 -31.54 -2.75 -24.67
N LEU A 14 -32.26 -3.87 -24.83
CA LEU A 14 -31.67 -5.19 -24.61
C LEU A 14 -30.63 -5.49 -25.71
N ASN A 15 -29.47 -5.99 -25.31
CA ASN A 15 -28.49 -6.46 -26.29
C ASN A 15 -29.01 -7.71 -27.04
N GLU A 16 -28.50 -7.93 -28.24
CA GLU A 16 -28.99 -8.98 -29.15
C GLU A 16 -28.88 -10.38 -28.54
N ASN A 17 -27.78 -10.68 -27.85
CA ASN A 17 -27.57 -11.98 -27.19
C ASN A 17 -28.63 -12.26 -26.12
N THR A 18 -28.99 -11.25 -25.32
CA THR A 18 -30.03 -11.37 -24.29
C THR A 18 -31.40 -11.59 -24.93
N LEU A 19 -31.68 -10.90 -26.04
CA LEU A 19 -32.94 -11.05 -26.76
C LEU A 19 -33.09 -12.45 -27.36
N ILE A 20 -32.01 -13.00 -27.93
CA ILE A 20 -31.96 -14.37 -28.47
C ILE A 20 -32.20 -15.41 -27.36
N GLN A 21 -31.54 -15.26 -26.21
CA GLN A 21 -31.73 -16.15 -25.07
C GLN A 21 -33.15 -16.08 -24.51
N LEU A 22 -33.74 -14.89 -24.44
CA LEU A 22 -35.11 -14.71 -23.97
C LEU A 22 -36.12 -15.33 -24.95
N GLN A 23 -35.86 -15.24 -26.26
CA GLN A 23 -36.68 -15.89 -27.29
C GLN A 23 -36.61 -17.41 -27.20
N SER A 24 -35.43 -18.00 -27.03
CA SER A 24 -35.30 -19.45 -26.89
C SER A 24 -35.98 -19.98 -25.62
N LEU A 25 -35.90 -19.24 -24.51
CA LEU A 25 -36.64 -19.53 -23.29
C LEU A 25 -38.15 -19.41 -23.48
N ALA A 26 -38.62 -18.37 -24.16
CA ALA A 26 -40.04 -18.17 -24.44
C ALA A 26 -40.62 -19.33 -25.28
N ILE A 27 -39.88 -19.80 -26.28
CA ILE A 27 -40.27 -20.97 -27.09
C ILE A 27 -40.29 -22.22 -26.22
N SER A 28 -39.22 -22.48 -25.45
CA SER A 28 -39.12 -23.67 -24.60
C SER A 28 -40.21 -23.73 -23.52
N ASN A 29 -40.70 -22.59 -23.07
CA ASN A 29 -41.70 -22.47 -22.02
C ASN A 29 -43.12 -22.23 -22.55
N GLU A 30 -43.32 -22.27 -23.87
CA GLU A 30 -44.59 -22.00 -24.57
C GLU A 30 -45.23 -20.65 -24.16
N ARG A 31 -44.41 -19.61 -24.03
CA ARG A 31 -44.84 -18.24 -23.69
C ARG A 31 -44.58 -17.28 -24.83
N SER A 32 -45.33 -16.18 -24.86
CA SER A 32 -44.93 -15.03 -25.67
C SER A 32 -43.63 -14.44 -25.11
N LEU A 33 -42.83 -13.79 -25.96
CA LEU A 33 -41.59 -13.12 -25.52
C LEU A 33 -41.85 -12.14 -24.37
N GLU A 34 -42.95 -11.39 -24.45
CA GLU A 34 -43.40 -10.50 -23.39
C GLU A 34 -43.81 -11.27 -22.13
N GLY A 35 -44.51 -12.39 -22.28
CA GLY A 35 -44.91 -13.25 -21.16
C GLY A 35 -43.72 -13.85 -20.43
N GLU A 36 -42.69 -14.27 -21.17
CA GLU A 36 -41.43 -14.77 -20.62
C GLU A 36 -40.64 -13.65 -19.93
N ALA A 37 -40.58 -12.46 -20.53
CA ALA A 37 -39.95 -11.29 -19.90
C ALA A 37 -40.62 -10.94 -18.56
N ARG A 38 -41.95 -10.91 -18.53
CA ARG A 38 -42.72 -10.66 -17.30
C ARG A 38 -42.48 -11.74 -16.25
N TYR A 39 -42.46 -13.00 -16.67
CA TYR A 39 -42.18 -14.12 -15.78
C TYR A 39 -40.77 -14.02 -15.18
N ALA A 40 -39.75 -13.76 -16.00
CA ALA A 40 -38.38 -13.56 -15.55
C ALA A 40 -38.26 -12.41 -14.55
N ILE A 41 -38.90 -11.26 -14.84
CA ILE A 41 -38.93 -10.11 -13.92
C ILE A 41 -39.65 -10.47 -12.61
N GLN A 42 -40.78 -11.19 -12.67
CA GLN A 42 -41.50 -11.63 -11.48
C GLN A 42 -40.67 -12.59 -10.63
N GLN A 43 -39.98 -13.55 -11.25
CA GLN A 43 -39.09 -14.46 -10.53
C GLN A 43 -37.90 -13.70 -9.92
N TRP A 44 -37.32 -12.76 -10.66
CA TRP A 44 -36.26 -11.90 -10.14
C TRP A 44 -36.75 -11.07 -8.94
N CYS A 45 -37.93 -10.47 -8.98
CA CYS A 45 -38.52 -9.73 -7.85
C CYS A 45 -38.90 -10.63 -6.66
N LYS A 46 -39.28 -11.89 -6.91
CA LYS A 46 -39.57 -12.86 -5.84
C LYS A 46 -38.30 -13.34 -5.14
N LEU A 47 -37.23 -13.53 -5.91
CA LEU A 47 -35.91 -13.93 -5.40
C LEU A 47 -35.16 -12.75 -4.77
N ASN A 48 -35.47 -11.53 -5.20
CA ASN A 48 -34.93 -10.28 -4.69
C ASN A 48 -36.08 -9.39 -4.21
N PRO A 49 -36.78 -9.75 -3.12
CA PRO A 49 -37.79 -8.87 -2.56
C PRO A 49 -37.10 -7.56 -2.21
N VAL A 50 -37.49 -6.50 -2.91
CA VAL A 50 -37.16 -5.13 -2.53
C VAL A 50 -37.99 -4.85 -1.27
N GLY A 51 -37.53 -5.35 -0.13
CA GLY A 51 -37.73 -4.64 1.13
C GLY A 51 -37.28 -3.20 0.90
N GLU A 52 -38.02 -2.26 1.48
CA GLU A 52 -37.80 -0.81 1.41
C GLU A 52 -36.44 -0.45 0.83
N ILE A 53 -36.43 0.29 -0.29
CA ILE A 53 -35.22 0.96 -0.77
C ILE A 53 -34.84 1.97 0.32
N SER A 54 -34.23 1.48 1.39
CA SER A 54 -33.33 2.23 2.21
C SER A 54 -32.27 2.72 1.24
N LEU A 55 -32.10 4.03 1.18
CA LEU A 55 -30.87 4.66 0.69
C LEU A 55 -29.65 4.30 1.58
N ASP A 56 -29.70 3.17 2.31
CA ASP A 56 -28.58 2.53 2.96
C ASP A 56 -27.71 1.90 1.87
N ILE A 57 -26.70 2.65 1.45
CA ILE A 57 -25.45 2.01 1.07
C ILE A 57 -25.05 1.19 2.30
N LYS A 58 -25.34 -0.12 2.26
CA LYS A 58 -25.12 -1.05 3.37
C LYS A 58 -23.67 -0.88 3.83
N PRO A 59 -23.41 -0.38 5.05
CA PRO A 59 -22.04 -0.19 5.54
C PRO A 59 -21.17 -1.46 5.41
N SER A 60 -21.80 -2.64 5.40
CA SER A 60 -21.15 -3.92 5.18
C SER A 60 -20.59 -4.15 3.77
N LEU A 61 -21.16 -3.56 2.72
CA LEU A 61 -20.61 -3.64 1.36
C LEU A 61 -19.33 -2.83 1.22
N GLU A 62 -19.26 -1.65 1.84
CA GLU A 62 -18.05 -0.82 1.82
C GLU A 62 -16.91 -1.45 2.61
N ILE A 63 -17.20 -2.03 3.78
CA ILE A 63 -16.23 -2.82 4.57
C ILE A 63 -15.70 -3.98 3.72
N LEU A 64 -16.60 -4.70 3.06
CA LEU A 64 -16.24 -5.84 2.21
C LEU A 64 -15.38 -5.43 1.02
N GLU A 65 -15.66 -4.29 0.41
CA GLU A 65 -14.84 -3.73 -0.68
C GLU A 65 -13.42 -3.40 -0.21
N ARG A 66 -13.29 -2.66 0.90
CA ARG A 66 -11.98 -2.35 1.50
C ARG A 66 -11.20 -3.59 1.88
N PHE A 67 -11.89 -4.59 2.43
CA PHE A 67 -11.30 -5.89 2.75
C PHE A 67 -10.76 -6.58 1.48
N LYS A 68 -11.58 -6.66 0.42
CA LYS A 68 -11.18 -7.30 -0.86
C LYS A 68 -10.00 -6.59 -1.52
N ILE A 69 -9.99 -5.26 -1.54
CA ILE A 69 -8.87 -4.46 -2.08
C ILE A 69 -7.57 -4.77 -1.33
N SER A 70 -7.63 -4.77 0.00
CA SER A 70 -6.46 -5.05 0.85
C SER A 70 -5.96 -6.47 0.66
N LEU A 71 -6.89 -7.44 0.57
CA LEU A 71 -6.57 -8.83 0.36
C LEU A 71 -5.91 -9.07 -1.01
N ASP A 72 -6.44 -8.46 -2.07
CA ASP A 72 -5.83 -8.50 -3.40
C ASP A 72 -4.41 -7.93 -3.40
N ASN A 73 -4.19 -6.78 -2.74
CA ASN A 73 -2.87 -6.19 -2.59
C ASN A 73 -1.87 -7.14 -1.89
N VAL A 74 -2.27 -7.76 -0.78
CA VAL A 74 -1.40 -8.70 -0.06
C VAL A 74 -1.15 -9.97 -0.87
N SER A 75 -2.14 -10.47 -1.59
CA SER A 75 -1.97 -11.66 -2.45
C SER A 75 -0.87 -11.47 -3.51
N LYS A 76 -0.70 -10.24 -3.99
CA LYS A 76 0.31 -9.85 -4.99
C LYS A 76 1.73 -9.74 -4.41
N LEU A 77 1.92 -9.73 -3.08
CA LEU A 77 3.24 -9.64 -2.44
C LEU A 77 4.09 -10.92 -2.57
N GLY A 78 3.51 -12.03 -3.05
CA GLY A 78 4.25 -13.25 -3.41
C GLY A 78 4.86 -14.02 -2.23
N LYS A 79 4.68 -13.59 -0.97
CA LYS A 79 5.19 -14.29 0.22
C LYS A 79 4.44 -15.58 0.55
N SER A 80 3.21 -15.69 0.07
CA SER A 80 2.35 -16.89 0.03
C SER A 80 1.03 -16.38 -0.51
N THR A 81 0.46 -17.00 -1.54
CA THR A 81 -0.94 -16.76 -1.89
C THR A 81 -1.78 -17.18 -0.69
N LEU A 82 -2.18 -16.23 0.15
CA LEU A 82 -2.96 -16.59 1.31
C LEU A 82 -4.32 -17.08 0.83
N THR A 83 -4.54 -18.38 0.99
CA THR A 83 -5.81 -18.98 0.62
C THR A 83 -6.86 -18.57 1.66
N TYR A 84 -8.13 -18.53 1.25
CA TYR A 84 -9.22 -18.27 2.19
C TYR A 84 -9.25 -19.29 3.34
N SER A 85 -8.76 -20.50 3.11
CA SER A 85 -8.59 -21.51 4.17
C SER A 85 -7.53 -21.13 5.20
N GLN A 86 -6.40 -20.55 4.78
CA GLN A 86 -5.35 -20.08 5.71
C GLN A 86 -5.82 -18.86 6.53
N LEU A 87 -6.60 -17.97 5.91
CA LEU A 87 -7.24 -16.86 6.64
C LEU A 87 -8.25 -17.39 7.67
N ALA A 88 -9.11 -18.33 7.28
CA ALA A 88 -10.09 -18.93 8.18
C ALA A 88 -9.41 -19.64 9.35
N GLU A 89 -8.32 -20.37 9.10
CA GLU A 89 -7.52 -21.01 10.15
C GLU A 89 -6.90 -20.00 11.12
N LYS A 90 -6.28 -18.92 10.60
CA LYS A 90 -5.69 -17.85 11.43
C LYS A 90 -6.71 -17.18 12.34
N LEU A 91 -7.90 -16.87 11.79
CA LEU A 91 -9.00 -16.24 12.53
C LEU A 91 -9.80 -17.25 13.38
N LYS A 92 -9.44 -18.54 13.34
CA LYS A 92 -10.12 -19.63 14.05
C LYS A 92 -11.62 -19.72 13.74
N ILE A 93 -11.99 -19.48 12.49
CA ILE A 93 -13.37 -19.59 11.98
C ILE A 93 -13.48 -20.73 10.97
N SER A 94 -14.72 -21.11 10.63
CA SER A 94 -14.93 -22.09 9.57
C SER A 94 -14.72 -21.47 8.18
N ILE A 95 -14.30 -22.28 7.20
CA ILE A 95 -14.23 -21.86 5.79
C ILE A 95 -15.60 -21.37 5.30
N ARG A 96 -16.70 -21.92 5.83
CA ARG A 96 -18.06 -21.51 5.49
C ARG A 96 -18.36 -20.08 5.94
N ASP A 97 -17.87 -19.70 7.11
CA ASP A 97 -18.05 -18.34 7.64
C ASP A 97 -17.21 -17.35 6.83
N MET A 98 -15.96 -17.69 6.50
CA MET A 98 -15.12 -16.91 5.60
C MET A 98 -15.78 -16.70 4.22
N ASP A 99 -16.36 -17.75 3.63
CA ASP A 99 -17.10 -17.66 2.36
C ASP A 99 -18.36 -16.78 2.48
N ALA A 100 -19.06 -16.86 3.62
CA ALA A 100 -20.22 -16.01 3.89
C ALA A 100 -19.83 -14.53 4.03
N TRP A 101 -18.70 -14.22 4.66
CA TRP A 101 -18.12 -12.88 4.74
C TRP A 101 -17.75 -12.35 3.35
N LEU A 102 -16.98 -13.12 2.58
CA LEU A 102 -16.52 -12.72 1.24
C LEU A 102 -17.67 -12.51 0.24
N SER A 103 -18.76 -13.25 0.43
CA SER A 103 -19.99 -13.14 -0.36
C SER A 103 -20.93 -12.02 0.12
N GLY A 104 -20.62 -11.34 1.23
CA GLY A 104 -21.49 -10.32 1.83
C GLY A 104 -22.81 -10.87 2.37
N ARG A 105 -22.87 -12.17 2.69
CA ARG A 105 -24.06 -12.82 3.29
C ARG A 105 -24.15 -12.56 4.79
N ILE A 106 -23.00 -12.36 5.44
CA ILE A 106 -22.87 -12.06 6.87
C ILE A 106 -21.81 -10.97 7.01
N ASP A 107 -22.03 -10.06 7.96
CA ASP A 107 -21.09 -8.99 8.27
C ASP A 107 -19.84 -9.54 8.98
N ILE A 108 -18.69 -8.91 8.73
CA ILE A 108 -17.44 -9.24 9.41
C ILE A 108 -17.44 -8.55 10.79
N PRO A 109 -17.30 -9.28 11.91
CA PRO A 109 -17.21 -8.66 13.23
C PRO A 109 -16.02 -7.69 13.33
N PHE A 110 -16.16 -6.62 14.12
CA PHE A 110 -15.09 -5.62 14.27
C PHE A 110 -13.80 -6.21 14.85
N ASP A 111 -13.88 -7.13 15.80
CA ASP A 111 -12.70 -7.80 16.36
C ASP A 111 -11.95 -8.60 15.28
N SER A 112 -12.69 -9.24 14.37
CA SER A 112 -12.11 -9.94 13.22
C SER A 112 -11.50 -8.98 12.20
N LEU A 113 -12.09 -7.78 12.02
CA LEU A 113 -11.50 -6.73 11.18
C LEU A 113 -10.20 -6.17 11.79
N ASP A 114 -10.12 -6.07 13.11
CA ASP A 114 -8.89 -5.68 13.80
C ASP A 114 -7.78 -6.72 13.58
N GLU A 115 -8.08 -8.01 13.75
CA GLU A 115 -7.12 -9.08 13.45
C GLU A 115 -6.72 -9.14 11.97
N LEU A 116 -7.70 -8.98 11.06
CA LEU A 116 -7.45 -8.90 9.62
C LEU A 116 -6.57 -7.72 9.24
N SER A 117 -6.73 -6.56 9.90
CA SER A 117 -5.93 -5.36 9.60
C SER A 117 -4.43 -5.60 9.80
N VAL A 118 -4.06 -6.33 10.87
CA VAL A 118 -2.67 -6.73 11.15
C VAL A 118 -2.11 -7.60 10.03
N PHE A 119 -2.88 -8.62 9.66
CA PHE A 119 -2.49 -9.54 8.60
C PHE A 119 -2.39 -8.85 7.23
N LEU A 120 -3.30 -7.91 6.96
CA LEU A 120 -3.35 -7.16 5.71
C LEU A 120 -2.33 -6.01 5.65
N GLY A 121 -1.71 -5.69 6.78
CA GLY A 121 -0.79 -4.56 6.90
C GLY A 121 -1.47 -3.20 6.79
N CYS A 122 -2.79 -3.12 7.04
CA CYS A 122 -3.58 -1.89 6.86
C CYS A 122 -4.11 -1.30 8.17
N ASP A 123 -4.54 -0.04 8.13
CA ASP A 123 -5.09 0.66 9.29
C ASP A 123 -6.50 0.14 9.65
N PRO A 124 -6.74 -0.25 10.92
CA PRO A 124 -8.02 -0.81 11.34
C PRO A 124 -9.17 0.20 11.29
N GLN A 125 -8.92 1.50 11.50
CA GLN A 125 -9.97 2.53 11.40
C GLN A 125 -10.38 2.74 9.95
N TRP A 126 -9.42 2.69 9.02
CA TRP A 126 -9.73 2.69 7.60
C TRP A 126 -10.52 1.45 7.20
N LEU A 127 -10.10 0.26 7.62
CA LEU A 127 -10.79 -0.98 7.25
C LEU A 127 -12.23 -1.01 7.77
N LYS A 128 -12.43 -0.69 9.06
CA LYS A 128 -13.75 -0.71 9.71
C LYS A 128 -14.66 0.43 9.28
N HIS A 129 -14.13 1.65 9.15
CA HIS A 129 -14.94 2.87 9.06
C HIS A 129 -14.63 3.73 7.84
N GLY A 130 -13.64 3.39 7.02
CA GLY A 130 -13.21 4.22 5.89
C GLY A 130 -12.51 5.51 6.32
N ILE A 131 -12.08 5.62 7.58
CA ILE A 131 -11.44 6.83 8.12
C ILE A 131 -9.95 6.80 7.80
N GLY A 132 -9.43 7.87 7.18
CA GLY A 132 -8.01 8.01 6.87
C GLY A 132 -7.59 7.20 5.64
N ASN A 133 -6.40 6.59 5.70
CA ASN A 133 -5.79 5.85 4.61
C ASN A 133 -5.51 4.40 5.03
N PRO A 134 -5.53 3.43 4.10
CA PRO A 134 -5.25 2.03 4.43
C PRO A 134 -3.82 1.83 4.92
N TYR A 135 -2.86 2.63 4.46
CA TYR A 135 -1.46 2.52 4.86
C TYR A 135 -0.98 3.82 5.49
N LYS A 136 -0.11 3.71 6.49
CA LYS A 136 0.42 4.87 7.22
C LYS A 136 1.69 5.39 6.58
N PHE A 137 1.75 6.72 6.48
CA PHE A 137 2.88 7.46 5.97
C PHE A 137 3.33 8.45 7.03
N TYR A 138 4.63 8.56 7.16
CA TYR A 138 5.27 9.49 8.07
C TYR A 138 6.19 10.39 7.28
N PHE A 139 6.24 11.66 7.67
CA PHE A 139 7.29 12.55 7.21
C PHE A 139 8.48 12.39 8.14
N TYR A 140 9.65 12.13 7.57
CA TYR A 140 10.88 12.14 8.35
C TYR A 140 11.67 13.39 8.03
N ASP A 141 12.16 14.02 9.10
CA ASP A 141 12.96 15.22 9.04
C ASP A 141 14.33 14.92 9.63
N ILE A 142 15.31 14.72 8.74
CA ILE A 142 16.68 14.33 9.08
C ILE A 142 17.42 15.40 9.91
N SER A 143 16.85 16.60 10.05
CA SER A 143 17.45 17.68 10.83
C SER A 143 17.23 17.55 12.34
N LYS A 144 16.26 16.73 12.78
CA LYS A 144 15.79 16.69 14.17
C LYS A 144 16.74 16.04 15.18
N GLN A 145 17.64 15.18 14.74
CA GLN A 145 18.65 14.52 15.58
C GLN A 145 19.88 14.14 14.75
N SER A 146 20.88 13.50 15.39
CA SER A 146 22.09 13.07 14.68
C SER A 146 21.75 11.94 13.69
N PRO A 147 22.51 11.80 12.58
CA PRO A 147 22.34 10.68 11.66
C PRO A 147 22.56 9.30 12.31
N LEU A 148 23.44 9.21 13.32
CA LEU A 148 23.69 7.97 14.07
C LEU A 148 22.47 7.57 14.91
N ASP A 149 21.91 8.51 15.69
CA ASP A 149 20.70 8.26 16.49
C ASP A 149 19.54 7.85 15.60
N PHE A 150 19.38 8.49 14.44
CA PHE A 150 18.39 8.08 13.44
C PHE A 150 18.58 6.63 12.97
N ALA A 151 19.81 6.24 12.66
CA ALA A 151 20.09 4.88 12.22
C ALA A 151 19.76 3.86 13.32
N LEU A 152 20.13 4.16 14.57
CA LEU A 152 19.80 3.31 15.72
C LEU A 152 18.29 3.21 15.94
N ASP A 153 17.54 4.31 15.86
CA ASP A 153 16.08 4.30 16.01
C ASP A 153 15.41 3.46 14.92
N PHE A 154 15.82 3.64 13.66
CA PHE A 154 15.29 2.87 12.55
C PHE A 154 15.57 1.38 12.73
N LEU A 155 16.81 1.00 13.06
CA LEU A 155 17.20 -0.40 13.22
C LEU A 155 16.56 -1.06 14.45
N ASN A 156 16.26 -0.30 15.51
CA ASN A 156 15.66 -0.82 16.74
C ASN A 156 14.12 -0.71 16.77
N THR A 157 13.49 -0.22 15.71
CA THR A 157 12.03 -0.07 15.64
C THR A 157 11.34 -1.43 15.84
N LYS A 158 10.31 -1.43 16.69
CA LYS A 158 9.42 -2.58 16.91
C LYS A 158 7.97 -2.14 16.75
N LEU A 159 7.16 -3.01 16.17
CA LEU A 159 5.72 -2.83 16.04
C LEU A 159 5.02 -3.97 16.78
N ASP A 160 4.37 -3.67 17.90
CA ASP A 160 3.67 -4.65 18.74
C ASP A 160 4.52 -5.89 19.10
N GLY A 161 5.81 -5.66 19.37
CA GLY A 161 6.79 -6.71 19.68
C GLY A 161 7.41 -7.40 18.46
N VAL A 162 6.90 -7.15 17.26
CA VAL A 162 7.47 -7.60 15.99
C VAL A 162 8.68 -6.74 15.64
N ARG A 163 9.80 -7.41 15.32
CA ARG A 163 11.05 -6.74 14.96
C ARG A 163 11.06 -6.33 13.51
N LEU A 164 11.77 -5.23 13.23
CA LEU A 164 12.14 -4.86 11.88
C LEU A 164 12.99 -5.97 11.23
N SER A 165 12.65 -6.32 10.00
CA SER A 165 13.33 -7.36 9.21
C SER A 165 14.14 -6.76 8.07
N LYS A 166 13.58 -5.76 7.38
CA LYS A 166 14.21 -5.11 6.23
C LYS A 166 13.95 -3.62 6.20
N LEU A 167 14.95 -2.87 5.72
CA LEU A 167 14.83 -1.48 5.32
C LEU A 167 14.96 -1.36 3.81
N HIS A 168 13.96 -0.78 3.17
CA HIS A 168 14.01 -0.48 1.74
C HIS A 168 14.26 1.02 1.57
N ILE A 169 15.37 1.38 0.93
CA ILE A 169 15.73 2.76 0.60
C ILE A 169 15.43 2.98 -0.88
N VAL A 170 14.37 3.72 -1.19
CA VAL A 170 13.82 3.85 -2.54
C VAL A 170 14.02 5.28 -3.05
N PHE A 171 14.80 5.44 -4.12
CA PHE A 171 15.02 6.72 -4.78
C PHE A 171 14.07 6.90 -5.98
N ASN A 172 13.34 8.01 -6.02
CA ASN A 172 12.56 8.40 -7.20
C ASN A 172 13.43 9.15 -8.20
N GLU A 173 13.67 8.53 -9.36
CA GLU A 173 14.60 9.05 -10.37
C GLU A 173 14.14 10.34 -11.03
N ASP A 174 12.84 10.63 -11.02
CA ASP A 174 12.28 11.77 -11.72
C ASP A 174 12.16 12.98 -10.78
N THR A 175 11.77 12.76 -9.52
CA THR A 175 11.54 13.84 -8.53
C THR A 175 12.72 14.08 -7.59
N GLY A 176 13.60 13.11 -7.41
CA GLY A 176 14.69 13.18 -6.45
C GLY A 176 14.32 12.79 -5.02
N TYR A 177 13.04 12.52 -4.72
CA TYR A 177 12.61 12.13 -3.39
C TYR A 177 13.12 10.74 -2.99
N VAL A 178 13.29 10.55 -1.69
CA VAL A 178 13.67 9.27 -1.09
C VAL A 178 12.56 8.78 -0.17
N TYR A 179 12.14 7.54 -0.38
CA TYR A 179 11.22 6.82 0.47
C TYR A 179 11.97 5.76 1.28
N ILE A 180 11.72 5.67 2.58
CA ILE A 180 12.25 4.60 3.43
C ILE A 180 11.09 3.74 3.87
N ILE A 181 11.18 2.43 3.66
CA ILE A 181 10.13 1.49 4.04
C ILE A 181 10.68 0.51 5.06
N GLN A 182 10.10 0.52 6.25
CA GLN A 182 10.34 -0.48 7.29
C GLN A 182 9.43 -1.68 7.05
N GLU A 183 10.00 -2.86 6.86
CA GLU A 183 9.26 -4.12 6.73
C GLU A 183 9.49 -4.98 7.96
N PHE A 184 8.41 -5.31 8.66
CA PHE A 184 8.46 -6.10 9.89
C PHE A 184 8.37 -7.61 9.60
N ASP A 185 8.95 -8.41 10.48
CA ASP A 185 8.95 -9.87 10.34
C ASP A 185 7.54 -10.47 10.43
N LYS A 186 7.30 -11.58 9.71
CA LYS A 186 6.13 -12.48 9.84
C LYS A 186 4.75 -11.91 9.54
N GLU A 187 4.60 -10.60 9.39
CA GLU A 187 3.36 -9.91 9.02
C GLU A 187 3.57 -9.04 7.76
N ASN A 188 2.49 -8.61 7.11
CA ASN A 188 2.57 -7.67 5.99
C ASN A 188 2.70 -6.21 6.46
N LEU A 189 2.91 -5.99 7.75
CA LEU A 189 3.04 -4.65 8.32
C LEU A 189 4.27 -3.92 7.77
N CYS A 190 4.06 -2.65 7.43
CA CYS A 190 5.14 -1.76 7.04
C CYS A 190 4.87 -0.31 7.44
N TYR A 191 5.94 0.44 7.66
CA TYR A 191 5.91 1.90 7.78
C TYR A 191 6.63 2.53 6.61
N VAL A 192 6.07 3.60 6.07
CA VAL A 192 6.64 4.37 4.97
C VAL A 192 7.01 5.76 5.46
N TYR A 193 8.23 6.18 5.18
CA TYR A 193 8.76 7.49 5.51
C TYR A 193 9.11 8.24 4.23
N LEU A 194 8.59 9.46 4.08
CA LEU A 194 8.86 10.34 2.93
C LEU A 194 9.87 11.42 3.30
N SER A 195 10.85 11.65 2.42
CA SER A 195 11.87 12.69 2.61
C SER A 195 11.22 14.08 2.49
N SER A 196 10.84 14.67 3.62
CA SER A 196 10.20 16.00 3.63
C SER A 196 11.20 17.16 3.59
N SER A 197 12.46 16.93 3.98
CA SER A 197 13.45 18.00 4.17
C SER A 197 14.67 17.90 3.25
N PHE A 198 14.69 16.94 2.32
CA PHE A 198 15.73 16.83 1.28
C PHE A 198 15.23 16.05 0.06
N TYR A 199 16.02 16.14 -1.01
CA TYR A 199 15.94 15.33 -2.22
C TYR A 199 17.38 15.07 -2.72
N LEU A 200 17.57 14.09 -3.60
CA LEU A 200 18.88 13.74 -4.18
C LEU A 200 18.97 14.05 -5.68
N LYS A 201 18.05 14.86 -6.21
CA LYS A 201 18.09 15.35 -7.59
C LYS A 201 17.43 16.73 -7.69
N GLY A 202 18.12 17.70 -8.25
CA GLY A 202 17.64 19.08 -8.42
C GLY A 202 18.71 20.12 -8.07
N GLU A 203 18.31 21.39 -8.08
CA GLU A 203 19.14 22.49 -7.55
C GLU A 203 19.00 22.55 -6.04
N TYR A 204 20.08 22.81 -5.31
CA TYR A 204 20.09 22.78 -3.83
C TYR A 204 20.20 24.19 -3.27
N GLY A 205 19.29 24.54 -2.35
CA GLY A 205 19.57 25.56 -1.35
C GLY A 205 20.56 25.04 -0.30
N SER A 206 21.08 25.94 0.54
CA SER A 206 22.05 25.56 1.58
C SER A 206 21.49 24.58 2.61
N SER A 207 20.22 24.73 2.98
CA SER A 207 19.51 23.83 3.91
C SER A 207 19.30 22.43 3.35
N GLU A 208 18.93 22.33 2.08
CA GLU A 208 18.63 21.08 1.39
C GLU A 208 19.91 20.26 1.20
N LEU A 209 21.05 20.91 0.91
CA LEU A 209 22.34 20.25 0.82
C LEU A 209 22.82 19.74 2.20
N ASP A 210 22.61 20.49 3.28
CA ASP A 210 22.92 20.02 4.65
C ASP A 210 22.11 18.75 4.98
N ASN A 211 20.80 18.77 4.69
CA ASN A 211 19.93 17.62 4.93
C ASN A 211 20.26 16.42 4.03
N ALA A 212 20.60 16.64 2.76
CA ALA A 212 21.08 15.57 1.87
C ALA A 212 22.39 14.96 2.39
N ALA A 213 23.32 15.78 2.90
CA ALA A 213 24.56 15.30 3.52
C ALA A 213 24.30 14.50 4.81
N ARG A 214 23.38 14.97 5.67
CA ARG A 214 22.94 14.20 6.85
C ARG A 214 22.32 12.87 6.47
N PHE A 215 21.54 12.83 5.39
CA PHE A 215 20.96 11.59 4.91
C PHE A 215 22.04 10.61 4.43
N VAL A 216 23.07 11.07 3.71
CA VAL A 216 24.21 10.22 3.33
C VAL A 216 24.97 9.73 4.57
N LEU A 217 25.15 10.58 5.58
CA LEU A 217 25.73 10.13 6.86
C LEU A 217 24.84 9.13 7.60
N PHE A 218 23.52 9.23 7.49
CA PHE A 218 22.58 8.24 8.02
C PHE A 218 22.74 6.89 7.30
N LEU A 219 22.89 6.89 5.97
CA LEU A 219 23.21 5.67 5.22
C LEU A 219 24.56 5.06 5.65
N LEU A 220 25.57 5.90 5.91
CA LEU A 220 26.87 5.44 6.42
C LEU A 220 26.72 4.82 7.82
N ALA A 221 25.91 5.43 8.69
CA ALA A 221 25.64 4.86 10.01
C ALA A 221 24.92 3.51 9.90
N LEU A 222 23.93 3.40 9.02
CA LEU A 222 23.24 2.13 8.74
C LEU A 222 24.18 1.03 8.24
N ASP A 223 25.16 1.36 7.39
CA ASP A 223 26.17 0.44 6.87
C ASP A 223 27.12 -0.08 7.96
N LYS A 224 27.49 0.78 8.91
CA LYS A 224 28.42 0.42 9.98
C LYS A 224 27.78 -0.31 11.17
N ILE A 225 26.53 -0.02 11.49
CA ILE A 225 25.84 -0.65 12.63
C ILE A 225 25.64 -2.15 12.36
N GLU A 226 26.27 -2.98 13.20
CA GLU A 226 26.01 -4.42 13.19
C GLU A 226 24.54 -4.67 13.55
N SER A 227 23.78 -5.12 12.56
CA SER A 227 22.35 -5.38 12.69
C SER A 227 21.94 -6.60 11.86
N ASN A 228 20.91 -7.30 12.32
CA ASN A 228 20.30 -8.39 11.55
C ASN A 228 19.27 -7.88 10.51
N VAL A 229 19.04 -6.57 10.45
CA VAL A 229 18.11 -5.95 9.49
C VAL A 229 18.75 -5.92 8.10
N ILE A 230 18.05 -6.44 7.11
CA ILE A 230 18.52 -6.42 5.71
C ILE A 230 18.21 -5.05 5.11
N ILE A 231 19.23 -4.32 4.66
CA ILE A 231 19.08 -3.01 4.04
C ILE A 231 19.23 -3.17 2.53
N LYS A 232 18.30 -2.60 1.75
CA LYS A 232 18.32 -2.68 0.28
C LYS A 232 17.98 -1.35 -0.37
N GLY A 233 18.73 -1.02 -1.43
CA GLY A 233 18.46 0.13 -2.30
C GLY A 233 17.59 -0.21 -3.50
N TYR A 234 16.77 0.76 -3.90
CA TYR A 234 15.93 0.67 -5.08
C TYR A 234 15.86 2.01 -5.81
N THR A 235 15.66 1.98 -7.13
CA THR A 235 15.21 3.15 -7.89
C THR A 235 13.82 2.92 -8.47
N ILE A 236 13.03 3.98 -8.57
CA ILE A 236 11.66 3.93 -9.08
C ILE A 236 11.33 5.17 -9.92
N LYS A 237 10.44 5.01 -10.89
CA LYS A 237 9.88 6.10 -11.70
C LYS A 237 8.66 6.73 -11.04
N ASN A 238 8.43 8.02 -11.28
CA ASN A 238 7.34 8.75 -10.63
C ASN A 238 5.96 8.21 -11.02
N ASN A 239 5.79 7.84 -12.29
CA ASN A 239 4.54 7.34 -12.87
C ASN A 239 3.94 6.12 -12.16
N VAL A 240 4.73 5.39 -11.37
CA VAL A 240 4.29 4.23 -10.59
C VAL A 240 4.45 4.44 -9.09
N SER A 241 5.18 5.46 -8.64
CA SER A 241 5.51 5.66 -7.22
C SER A 241 4.34 6.24 -6.40
N GLU A 242 3.50 7.06 -7.03
CA GLU A 242 2.45 7.83 -6.35
C GLU A 242 1.43 6.92 -5.64
N GLN A 243 1.00 5.84 -6.28
CA GLN A 243 0.05 4.87 -5.72
C GLN A 243 0.52 4.19 -4.42
N PHE A 244 1.85 4.08 -4.23
CA PHE A 244 2.45 3.41 -3.07
C PHE A 244 2.81 4.38 -1.96
N PHE A 245 3.30 5.59 -2.31
CA PHE A 245 3.97 6.46 -1.35
C PHE A 245 3.22 7.75 -1.04
N THR A 246 2.28 8.17 -1.90
CA THR A 246 1.59 9.46 -1.74
C THR A 246 0.07 9.28 -1.67
N ALA A 247 -0.51 8.49 -2.58
CA ALA A 247 -1.95 8.28 -2.66
C ALA A 247 -2.45 7.18 -1.72
N ALA A 248 -1.55 6.40 -1.11
CA ALA A 248 -1.91 5.34 -0.17
C ALA A 248 -2.86 4.27 -0.72
N GLN A 249 -2.94 4.06 -2.03
CA GLN A 249 -3.94 3.17 -2.64
C GLN A 249 -3.52 1.70 -2.61
N CYS A 250 -2.22 1.46 -2.65
CA CYS A 250 -1.64 0.13 -2.75
C CYS A 250 -0.76 -0.17 -1.54
N HIS A 251 -0.67 -1.45 -1.19
CA HIS A 251 0.24 -1.90 -0.14
C HIS A 251 1.68 -1.46 -0.47
N PRO A 252 2.39 -0.76 0.43
CA PRO A 252 3.67 -0.14 0.11
C PRO A 252 4.69 -1.13 -0.46
N LEU A 253 4.78 -2.33 0.11
CA LEU A 253 5.70 -3.38 -0.35
C LEU A 253 5.51 -3.85 -1.80
N LEU A 254 4.37 -3.54 -2.46
CA LEU A 254 4.17 -3.84 -3.88
C LEU A 254 5.08 -3.01 -4.79
N PHE A 255 5.71 -1.94 -4.29
CA PHE A 255 6.68 -1.15 -5.04
C PHE A 255 7.78 -2.02 -5.67
N ARG A 256 8.14 -3.15 -5.05
CA ARG A 256 9.20 -4.06 -5.52
C ARG A 256 8.92 -4.66 -6.90
N SER A 257 7.65 -4.80 -7.27
CA SER A 257 7.26 -5.28 -8.59
C SER A 257 7.48 -4.24 -9.69
N TYR A 258 7.72 -2.98 -9.32
CA TYR A 258 7.84 -1.84 -10.23
C TYR A 258 9.18 -1.11 -10.10
N ALA A 259 9.89 -1.28 -8.99
CA ALA A 259 11.19 -0.68 -8.73
C ALA A 259 12.34 -1.58 -9.18
N LYS A 260 13.48 -0.97 -9.49
CA LYS A 260 14.73 -1.65 -9.80
C LYS A 260 15.59 -1.71 -8.55
N GLU A 261 15.86 -2.92 -8.04
CA GLU A 261 16.84 -3.10 -6.98
C GLU A 261 18.23 -2.62 -7.45
N SER A 262 18.91 -1.82 -6.64
CA SER A 262 20.25 -1.32 -6.94
C SER A 262 20.99 -0.86 -5.68
N PRO A 263 22.32 -1.05 -5.58
CA PRO A 263 23.09 -0.72 -4.39
C PRO A 263 23.53 0.76 -4.36
N TRP A 264 22.68 1.68 -4.82
CA TRP A 264 23.02 3.12 -4.84
C TRP A 264 23.20 3.69 -3.44
N ASN A 265 22.43 3.19 -2.47
CA ASN A 265 22.48 3.59 -1.07
C ASN A 265 23.80 3.19 -0.40
N GLU A 266 24.38 2.07 -0.81
CA GLU A 266 25.68 1.56 -0.32
C GLU A 266 26.86 2.28 -0.97
N TYR A 267 26.68 2.82 -2.17
CA TYR A 267 27.78 3.41 -2.92
C TYR A 267 27.79 4.93 -2.88
N ILE A 268 26.69 5.58 -2.51
CA ILE A 268 26.67 7.04 -2.32
C ILE A 268 27.50 7.46 -1.11
N ILE A 269 27.63 6.55 -0.13
CA ILE A 269 28.46 6.68 1.07
C ILE A 269 29.96 6.45 0.83
N ASP A 270 30.38 6.07 -0.38
CA ASP A 270 31.79 6.04 -0.78
C ASP A 270 32.07 7.15 -1.81
N GLU A 271 32.78 8.19 -1.37
CA GLU A 271 33.16 9.34 -2.20
C GLU A 271 33.85 8.95 -3.51
N ASN A 272 34.63 7.87 -3.51
CA ASN A 272 35.46 7.48 -4.64
C ASN A 272 34.81 6.40 -5.51
N TYR A 273 33.58 5.98 -5.18
CA TYR A 273 32.90 4.96 -5.96
C TYR A 273 32.77 5.42 -7.42
N PRO A 274 33.02 4.60 -8.45
CA PRO A 274 33.07 5.11 -9.83
C PRO A 274 31.69 5.14 -10.53
N ILE A 275 30.72 4.34 -10.09
CA ILE A 275 29.45 4.15 -10.82
C ILE A 275 28.45 5.27 -10.49
N SER A 276 27.70 5.69 -11.51
CA SER A 276 26.58 6.63 -11.43
C SER A 276 25.25 5.87 -11.59
N TYR A 277 24.27 6.19 -10.75
CA TYR A 277 22.96 5.51 -10.76
C TYR A 277 21.85 6.32 -11.44
N TRP A 278 21.96 7.65 -11.40
CA TRP A 278 21.07 8.58 -12.08
C TRP A 278 21.86 9.80 -12.57
N ASP A 279 21.24 10.60 -13.42
CA ASP A 279 21.84 11.84 -13.92
C ASP A 279 22.07 12.83 -12.79
N GLY A 280 23.31 13.30 -12.65
CA GLY A 280 23.72 14.22 -11.57
C GLY A 280 24.18 13.53 -10.28
N TYR A 281 24.16 12.19 -10.20
CA TYR A 281 24.61 11.44 -9.02
C TYR A 281 26.03 11.82 -8.57
N LYS A 282 26.99 11.84 -9.51
CA LYS A 282 28.41 12.11 -9.19
C LYS A 282 28.64 13.54 -8.74
N GLU A 283 27.97 14.48 -9.38
CA GLU A 283 28.02 15.88 -9.01
C GLU A 283 27.45 16.08 -7.60
N LEU A 284 26.32 15.45 -7.29
CA LEU A 284 25.74 15.47 -5.95
C LEU A 284 26.69 14.85 -4.92
N GLN A 285 27.21 13.67 -5.20
CA GLN A 285 28.13 12.96 -4.31
C GLN A 285 29.32 13.86 -3.97
N PHE A 286 29.95 14.44 -4.99
CA PHE A 286 31.06 15.38 -4.79
C PHE A 286 30.66 16.59 -3.94
N LYS A 287 29.52 17.24 -4.23
CA LYS A 287 29.01 18.37 -3.45
C LYS A 287 28.75 18.00 -1.99
N ILE A 288 28.18 16.83 -1.73
CA ILE A 288 27.93 16.32 -0.38
C ILE A 288 29.24 16.14 0.38
N TYR A 289 30.23 15.47 -0.18
CA TYR A 289 31.51 15.27 0.51
C TYR A 289 32.28 16.56 0.73
N GLN A 290 32.26 17.48 -0.24
CA GLN A 290 32.79 18.82 -0.02
C GLN A 290 32.06 19.54 1.13
N HIS A 291 30.74 19.44 1.20
CA HIS A 291 29.95 20.07 2.25
C HIS A 291 30.23 19.46 3.63
N ILE A 292 30.31 18.13 3.74
CA ILE A 292 30.68 17.40 4.96
C ILE A 292 32.08 17.86 5.45
N ARG A 293 33.05 18.04 4.55
CA ARG A 293 34.40 18.53 4.88
C ARG A 293 34.48 20.01 5.24
N ASN A 294 33.44 20.78 5.01
CA ASN A 294 33.43 22.22 5.28
C ASN A 294 32.57 22.59 6.49
N SER A 295 31.49 21.84 6.76
CA SER A 295 30.61 22.06 7.91
C SER A 295 31.15 21.43 9.19
N GLU A 296 31.30 22.21 10.26
CA GLU A 296 31.75 21.71 11.57
C GLU A 296 30.80 20.66 12.14
N LEU A 297 29.49 20.87 11.99
CA LEU A 297 28.46 19.95 12.47
C LEU A 297 28.50 18.61 11.73
N LEU A 298 28.62 18.64 10.40
CA LEU A 298 28.68 17.42 9.60
C LEU A 298 29.98 16.65 9.84
N LYS A 299 31.11 17.34 10.05
CA LYS A 299 32.35 16.68 10.51
C LYS A 299 32.16 15.98 11.84
N LYS A 300 31.48 16.62 12.79
CA LYS A 300 31.18 16.04 14.10
C LYS A 300 30.37 14.75 13.93
N TYR A 301 29.28 14.77 13.16
CA TYR A 301 28.47 13.57 12.90
C TYR A 301 29.26 12.48 12.17
N HIS A 302 30.03 12.84 11.15
CA HIS A 302 30.87 11.87 10.44
C HIS A 302 31.89 11.22 11.38
N LYS A 303 32.52 12.00 12.27
CA LYS A 303 33.44 11.49 13.28
C LYS A 303 32.74 10.58 14.30
N GLU A 304 31.59 11.01 14.82
CA GLU A 304 30.76 10.24 15.76
C GLU A 304 30.39 8.86 15.21
N ILE A 305 29.95 8.79 13.94
CA ILE A 305 29.65 7.52 13.27
C ILE A 305 30.91 6.64 13.15
N ASN A 306 32.07 7.23 12.87
CA ASN A 306 33.32 6.49 12.74
C ASN A 306 33.90 6.02 14.07
N GLU A 307 33.62 6.71 15.18
CA GLU A 307 34.13 6.38 16.53
C GLU A 307 33.24 5.40 17.29
N TYR A 308 31.98 5.22 16.86
CA TYR A 308 31.09 4.21 17.43
C TYR A 308 31.56 2.77 17.13
N PHE A 309 32.45 2.57 16.15
CA PHE A 309 33.00 1.29 15.70
C PHE A 309 34.53 1.31 15.70
#